data_AF-A0A0R3TAI4-F1
#
_entry.id   AF-A0A0R3TAI4-F1
#
_cell.length_a   1.000
_cell.length_b   1.000
_cell.length_c   1.000
_cell.angle_alpha   90.00
_cell.angle_beta   90.00
_cell.angle_gamma   90.00
#
_symmetry.space_group_name_H-M   'P 1'
#
loop_
_entity.id
_entity.type
_entity.pdbx_description
1 polymer ?
#
loop_
_entity_poly.entity_id
_entity_poly.type
_entity_poly.pdbx_seq_one_letter_code
_entity_poly.pdbx_strand_id
1 'polypeptide(L)'
;MAGVDVVPSSIRYELVESKVIAERLGYDVLPDNFRESGSLPGGNYFAVAGFKKTHYYLYPSKEDFIAYFLNHYFDINFVSQNRRMRPYLIRFRGVPVRTFTDYPRLASVGAQPQEIISAVISKLPHLKIVHMAYCGIFISRRDEYYGIDDHRRVFLHTLCWYRRV
;
A
#
# COMPACT_ATOMS: atom_id res chain seq x y z
N MET A 1 -13.93 -5.53 -18.38
CA MET A 1 -12.51 -5.80 -18.64
C MET A 1 -11.79 -5.68 -17.31
N ALA A 2 -11.36 -6.80 -16.74
CA ALA A 2 -10.58 -6.80 -15.50
C ALA A 2 -9.21 -6.19 -15.82
N GLY A 3 -8.89 -5.05 -15.20
CA GLY A 3 -7.65 -4.34 -15.45
C GLY A 3 -6.48 -5.20 -15.00
N VAL A 4 -5.52 -5.42 -15.91
CA VAL A 4 -4.17 -5.81 -15.49
C VAL A 4 -3.68 -4.68 -14.59
N ASP A 5 -3.40 -4.97 -13.32
CA ASP A 5 -2.88 -4.00 -12.37
C ASP A 5 -1.45 -3.61 -12.78
N VAL A 6 -1.37 -2.63 -13.69
CA VAL A 6 -0.12 -2.08 -14.21
C VAL A 6 0.46 -1.16 -13.15
N VAL A 7 1.64 -1.53 -12.63
CA VAL A 7 2.43 -0.65 -11.76
C VAL A 7 2.68 0.66 -12.53
N PRO A 8 2.26 1.83 -12.02
CA PRO A 8 2.49 3.10 -12.69
C PRO A 8 3.97 3.31 -13.02
N SER A 9 4.28 3.80 -14.22
CA SER A 9 5.65 4.09 -14.66
C SER A 9 6.35 5.16 -13.81
N SER A 10 5.58 5.92 -13.02
CA SER A 10 6.08 6.87 -12.02
C SER A 10 6.75 6.20 -10.81
N ILE A 11 6.54 4.88 -10.62
CA ILE A 11 7.14 4.09 -9.55
C ILE A 11 8.40 3.42 -10.08
N ARG A 12 9.55 3.80 -9.51
CA ARG A 12 10.86 3.29 -9.93
C ARG A 12 11.32 2.17 -9.00
N TYR A 13 11.80 1.09 -9.59
CA TYR A 13 12.49 0.02 -8.89
C TYR A 13 13.38 -0.76 -9.85
N GLU A 14 14.36 -1.45 -9.30
CA GLU A 14 15.24 -2.38 -10.00
C GLU A 14 15.07 -3.78 -9.39
N LEU A 15 15.13 -4.82 -10.21
CA LEU A 15 15.21 -6.19 -9.71
C LEU A 15 16.68 -6.56 -9.53
N VAL A 16 17.08 -6.87 -8.29
CA VAL A 16 18.45 -7.24 -7.95
C VAL A 16 18.51 -8.60 -7.28
N GLU A 17 19.64 -9.27 -7.38
CA GLU A 17 19.87 -10.53 -6.66
C GLU A 17 19.96 -10.30 -5.15
N SER A 18 19.57 -11.32 -4.39
CA SER A 18 19.65 -11.34 -2.93
C SER A 18 21.07 -11.04 -2.39
N LYS A 19 22.11 -11.48 -3.10
CA LYS A 19 23.50 -11.21 -2.75
C LYS A 19 23.81 -9.71 -2.72
N VAL A 20 23.27 -8.93 -3.65
CA VAL A 20 23.46 -7.48 -3.70
C VAL A 20 22.89 -6.80 -2.45
N ILE A 21 21.73 -7.27 -1.97
CA ILE A 21 21.12 -6.73 -0.74
C ILE A 21 21.92 -7.17 0.49
N ALA A 22 22.41 -8.41 0.52
CA ALA A 22 23.26 -8.92 1.60
C ALA A 22 24.55 -8.09 1.74
N GLU A 23 25.26 -7.90 0.62
CA GLU A 23 26.51 -7.11 0.56
C GLU A 23 26.28 -5.67 1.04
N ARG A 24 25.21 -5.00 0.59
CA ARG A 24 24.87 -3.63 1.02
C ARG A 24 24.49 -3.52 2.50
N LEU A 25 24.13 -4.63 3.14
CA LEU A 25 23.85 -4.71 4.57
C LEU A 25 25.04 -5.23 5.37
N GLY A 26 26.18 -5.51 4.74
CA GLY A 26 27.39 -6.00 5.40
C GLY A 26 27.36 -7.49 5.75
N TYR A 27 26.56 -8.28 5.04
CA TYR A 27 26.54 -9.74 5.18
C TYR A 27 27.35 -10.42 4.07
N ASP A 28 28.22 -11.36 4.44
CA ASP A 28 28.97 -12.20 3.48
C ASP A 28 28.08 -13.27 2.83
N VAL A 29 27.05 -13.74 3.55
CA VAL A 29 26.07 -14.74 3.10
C VAL A 29 24.69 -14.31 3.59
N LEU A 30 23.65 -14.50 2.75
CA LEU A 30 22.27 -14.20 3.12
C LEU A 30 21.80 -15.17 4.23
N PRO A 31 21.42 -14.69 5.42
CA PRO A 31 20.83 -15.52 6.46
C PRO A 31 19.51 -16.18 6.01
N ASP A 32 19.22 -17.39 6.48
CA ASP A 32 17.92 -18.06 6.18
C ASP A 32 16.71 -17.23 6.61
N ASN A 33 16.84 -16.50 7.72
CA ASN A 33 15.82 -15.60 8.27
C ASN A 33 15.96 -14.16 7.78
N PHE A 34 16.51 -13.95 6.58
CA PHE A 34 16.70 -12.60 6.08
C PHE A 34 15.38 -11.84 5.94
N ARG A 35 15.46 -10.55 6.29
CA ARG A 35 14.33 -9.63 6.29
C ARG A 35 13.77 -9.54 4.89
N GLU A 36 12.45 -9.62 4.80
CA GLU A 36 11.80 -9.59 3.50
C GLU A 36 11.71 -8.18 2.92
N SER A 37 11.84 -7.14 3.74
CA SER A 37 11.91 -5.74 3.31
C SER A 37 12.58 -4.87 4.36
N GLY A 38 13.02 -3.68 3.94
CA GLY A 38 13.58 -2.68 4.83
C GLY A 38 14.30 -1.56 4.10
N SER A 39 15.13 -0.83 4.85
CA SER A 39 15.97 0.25 4.35
C SER A 39 17.44 -0.18 4.30
N LEU A 40 18.17 0.32 3.32
CA LEU A 40 19.62 0.14 3.18
C LEU A 40 20.38 1.37 3.70
N PRO A 41 21.61 1.18 4.22
CA PRO A 41 22.57 2.27 4.41
C PRO A 41 22.83 2.95 3.06
N GLY A 42 22.45 4.22 2.92
CA GLY A 42 22.47 4.95 1.64
C GLY A 42 21.11 5.43 1.15
N GLY A 43 20.02 5.05 1.83
CA GLY A 43 18.68 5.62 1.58
C GLY A 43 17.87 4.90 0.51
N ASN A 44 18.35 3.77 0.00
CA ASN A 44 17.53 2.85 -0.79
C ASN A 44 16.62 2.00 0.11
N TYR A 45 15.57 1.45 -0.49
CA TYR A 45 14.62 0.57 0.18
C TYR A 45 14.50 -0.72 -0.61
N PHE A 46 14.19 -1.84 0.04
CA PHE A 46 14.11 -3.12 -0.64
C PHE A 46 12.92 -3.94 -0.17
N ALA A 47 12.39 -4.79 -1.05
CA ALA A 47 11.43 -5.82 -0.71
C ALA A 47 11.62 -7.07 -1.58
N VAL A 48 11.29 -8.23 -1.03
CA VAL A 48 11.42 -9.50 -1.74
C VAL A 48 10.49 -9.56 -2.95
N ALA A 49 11.00 -10.04 -4.08
CA ALA A 49 10.23 -10.17 -5.32
C ALA A 49 9.46 -11.51 -5.43
N GLY A 50 9.68 -12.46 -4.51
CA GLY A 50 8.97 -13.75 -4.51
C GLY A 50 9.34 -14.65 -3.33
N PHE A 51 8.67 -15.81 -3.25
CA PHE A 51 8.77 -16.73 -2.10
C PHE A 51 10.16 -17.29 -1.84
N LYS A 52 10.96 -17.50 -2.90
CA LYS A 52 12.29 -18.11 -2.78
C LYS A 52 13.37 -17.15 -2.26
N LYS A 53 13.04 -15.88 -2.01
CA LYS A 53 13.97 -14.82 -1.56
C LYS A 53 15.26 -14.69 -2.40
N THR A 54 15.24 -15.13 -3.66
CA THR A 54 16.41 -15.08 -4.55
C THR A 54 16.63 -13.68 -5.13
N HIS A 55 15.56 -12.90 -5.26
CA HIS A 55 15.58 -11.55 -5.82
C HIS A 55 14.79 -10.57 -4.97
N TYR A 56 15.18 -9.31 -5.06
CA TYR A 56 14.58 -8.18 -4.37
C TYR A 56 14.28 -7.05 -5.36
N TYR A 57 13.15 -6.38 -5.15
CA TYR A 57 12.94 -5.04 -5.68
C TYR A 57 13.73 -4.04 -4.85
N LEU A 58 14.55 -3.25 -5.51
CA LEU A 58 15.32 -2.16 -4.94
C LEU A 58 14.71 -0.84 -5.40
N TYR A 59 14.27 -0.03 -4.45
CA TYR A 59 13.63 1.25 -4.68
C TYR A 59 14.62 2.39 -4.41
N PRO A 60 14.70 3.41 -5.29
CA PRO A 60 15.60 4.54 -5.12
C PRO A 60 15.11 5.53 -4.06
N SER A 61 13.82 5.48 -3.67
CA SER A 61 13.25 6.35 -2.66
C SER A 61 12.19 5.63 -1.81
N LYS A 62 11.91 6.18 -0.63
CA LYS A 62 10.86 5.68 0.26
C LYS A 62 9.48 5.85 -0.38
N GLU A 63 9.32 6.93 -1.14
CA GLU A 63 8.07 7.24 -1.83
C GLU A 63 7.78 6.19 -2.92
N ASP A 64 8.78 5.76 -3.69
CA ASP A 64 8.65 4.66 -4.66
C ASP A 64 8.25 3.35 -3.97
N PHE A 65 8.89 3.03 -2.83
CA PHE A 65 8.57 1.85 -2.03
C PHE A 65 7.12 1.89 -1.53
N ILE A 66 6.70 3.01 -0.91
CA ILE A 66 5.35 3.19 -0.37
C ILE A 66 4.33 3.10 -1.51
N ALA A 67 4.57 3.79 -2.62
CA ALA A 67 3.66 3.80 -3.77
C ALA A 67 3.46 2.40 -4.35
N TYR A 68 4.54 1.61 -4.47
CA TYR A 68 4.46 0.24 -4.97
C TYR A 68 3.53 -0.63 -4.11
N PHE A 69 3.70 -0.58 -2.79
CA PHE A 69 2.87 -1.37 -1.88
C PHE A 69 1.43 -0.87 -1.80
N LEU A 70 1.20 0.44 -1.83
CA LEU A 70 -0.17 0.98 -1.90
C LEU A 70 -0.86 0.58 -3.20
N ASN A 71 -0.17 0.61 -4.34
CA ASN A 71 -0.68 0.11 -5.62
C ASN A 71 -1.13 -1.35 -5.48
N HIS A 72 -0.27 -2.20 -4.92
CA HIS A 72 -0.61 -3.60 -4.65
C HIS A 72 -1.76 -3.77 -3.65
N TYR A 73 -1.82 -2.96 -2.59
CA TYR A 73 -2.89 -3.08 -1.59
C TYR A 73 -4.26 -2.65 -2.12
N PHE A 74 -4.30 -1.82 -3.15
CA PHE A 74 -5.53 -1.40 -3.82
C PHE A 74 -5.83 -2.17 -5.11
N ASP A 75 -5.01 -3.17 -5.46
CA ASP A 75 -5.31 -4.19 -6.47
C ASP A 75 -6.61 -4.92 -6.11
N ILE A 76 -7.47 -5.16 -7.10
CA ILE A 76 -8.81 -5.71 -6.86
C ILE A 76 -8.74 -7.12 -6.26
N ASN A 77 -7.78 -7.93 -6.70
CA ASN A 77 -7.58 -9.29 -6.19
C ASN A 77 -7.12 -9.27 -4.74
N PHE A 78 -6.27 -8.30 -4.39
CA PHE A 78 -5.82 -8.13 -3.01
C PHE A 78 -6.95 -7.61 -2.11
N VAL A 79 -7.62 -6.53 -2.53
CA VAL A 79 -8.67 -5.85 -1.76
C VAL A 79 -9.84 -6.78 -1.46
N SER A 80 -10.30 -7.54 -2.46
CA SER A 80 -11.46 -8.45 -2.31
C SER A 80 -11.23 -9.55 -1.27
N GLN A 81 -9.96 -9.92 -1.03
CA GLN A 81 -9.57 -10.94 -0.06
C GLN A 81 -9.09 -10.34 1.29
N ASN A 82 -8.76 -9.05 1.33
CA ASN A 82 -8.17 -8.43 2.50
C ASN A 82 -9.20 -8.14 3.62
N ARG A 83 -9.21 -8.98 4.67
CA ARG A 83 -10.10 -8.85 5.82
C ARG A 83 -9.96 -7.53 6.60
N ARG A 84 -8.78 -6.88 6.56
CA ARG A 84 -8.54 -5.61 7.27
C ARG A 84 -9.11 -4.41 6.50
N MET A 85 -9.03 -4.40 5.18
CA MET A 85 -9.48 -3.27 4.35
C MET A 85 -10.99 -3.32 4.08
N ARG A 86 -11.55 -4.52 3.88
CA ARG A 86 -12.96 -4.69 3.47
C ARG A 86 -13.97 -3.92 4.32
N PRO A 87 -13.94 -3.94 5.68
CA PRO A 87 -14.90 -3.21 6.49
C PRO A 87 -14.89 -1.70 6.22
N TYR A 88 -13.70 -1.12 6.02
CA TYR A 88 -13.56 0.30 5.72
C TYR A 88 -14.06 0.63 4.32
N LEU A 89 -13.76 -0.22 3.33
CA LEU A 89 -14.19 0.00 1.94
C LEU A 89 -15.71 -0.11 1.77
N ILE A 90 -16.36 -1.04 2.49
CA ILE A 90 -17.83 -1.17 2.49
C ILE A 90 -18.47 0.07 3.14
N ARG A 91 -17.93 0.52 4.28
CA ARG A 91 -18.57 1.58 5.09
C ARG A 91 -18.24 3.00 4.64
N PHE A 92 -17.00 3.24 4.24
CA PHE A 92 -16.44 4.58 3.99
C PHE A 92 -15.91 4.76 2.56
N ARG A 93 -16.00 3.73 1.71
CA ARG A 93 -15.45 3.76 0.34
C ARG A 93 -13.97 4.09 0.28
N GLY A 94 -13.24 3.89 1.37
CA GLY A 94 -11.80 4.16 1.47
C GLY A 94 -11.22 3.52 2.73
N VAL A 95 -9.89 3.51 2.84
CA VAL A 95 -9.17 2.96 4.00
C VAL A 95 -8.45 4.10 4.72
N PRO A 96 -8.54 4.20 6.06
CA PRO A 96 -7.84 5.23 6.81
C PRO A 96 -6.32 5.18 6.55
N VAL A 97 -5.69 6.34 6.35
CA VAL A 97 -4.23 6.43 6.11
C VAL A 97 -3.44 5.75 7.23
N ARG A 98 -3.87 5.92 8.49
CA ARG A 98 -3.21 5.34 9.67
C ARG A 98 -3.20 3.80 9.65
N THR A 99 -4.15 3.16 9.00
CA THR A 99 -4.18 1.68 8.90
C THR A 99 -2.94 1.13 8.19
N PHE A 100 -2.35 1.91 7.29
CA PHE A 100 -1.20 1.48 6.49
C PHE A 100 0.13 1.56 7.23
N THR A 101 0.25 2.33 8.30
CA THR A 101 1.50 2.40 9.09
C THR A 101 1.82 1.06 9.75
N ASP A 102 0.80 0.26 10.03
CA ASP A 102 0.91 -1.04 10.69
C ASP A 102 1.04 -2.21 9.70
N TYR A 103 1.09 -1.93 8.39
CA TYR A 103 1.27 -2.98 7.38
C TYR A 103 2.73 -3.42 7.35
N PRO A 104 3.04 -4.72 7.42
CA PRO A 104 4.41 -5.19 7.67
C PRO A 104 5.49 -4.56 6.78
N ARG A 105 5.19 -4.36 5.48
CA ARG A 105 6.12 -3.75 4.52
C ARG A 105 6.35 -2.27 4.80
N LEU A 106 5.29 -1.52 5.02
CA LEU A 106 5.35 -0.08 5.30
C LEU A 106 5.93 0.20 6.70
N ALA A 107 5.58 -0.64 7.68
CA ALA A 107 6.15 -0.63 9.02
C ALA A 107 7.67 -0.89 9.00
N SER A 108 8.14 -1.81 8.14
CA SER A 108 9.58 -2.16 8.04
C SER A 108 10.49 -1.01 7.61
N VAL A 109 9.92 0.04 7.01
CA VAL A 109 10.63 1.26 6.60
C VAL A 109 10.20 2.48 7.44
N GLY A 110 9.40 2.28 8.48
CA GLY A 110 8.88 3.36 9.33
C GLY A 110 8.06 4.38 8.55
N ALA A 111 7.21 3.95 7.62
CA ALA A 111 6.37 4.85 6.83
C ALA A 111 5.41 5.67 7.71
N GLN A 112 5.38 6.97 7.50
CA GLN A 112 4.54 7.92 8.22
C GLN A 112 3.29 8.31 7.39
N PRO A 113 2.19 8.74 8.05
CA PRO A 113 0.98 9.15 7.35
C PRO A 113 1.19 10.20 6.26
N GLN A 114 2.07 11.19 6.49
CA GLN A 114 2.36 12.24 5.51
C GLN A 114 3.10 11.69 4.28
N GLU A 115 4.02 10.74 4.46
CA GLU A 115 4.75 10.08 3.37
C GLU A 115 3.81 9.22 2.53
N ILE A 116 2.86 8.54 3.18
CA ILE A 116 1.79 7.78 2.53
C ILE A 116 0.90 8.70 1.68
N ILE A 117 0.47 9.84 2.23
CA ILE A 117 -0.32 10.83 1.51
C ILE A 117 0.46 11.38 0.30
N SER A 118 1.74 11.72 0.49
CA SER A 118 2.61 12.19 -0.59
C SER A 118 2.69 11.19 -1.73
N ALA A 119 2.99 9.91 -1.42
CA ALA A 119 3.11 8.86 -2.42
C ALA A 119 1.82 8.63 -3.22
N VAL A 120 0.65 8.74 -2.58
CA VAL A 120 -0.65 8.67 -3.28
C VAL A 120 -0.79 9.82 -4.27
N ILE A 121 -0.54 11.05 -3.82
CA ILE A 121 -0.72 12.26 -4.64
C ILE A 121 0.27 12.28 -5.82
N SER A 122 1.52 11.90 -5.59
CA SER A 122 2.59 12.06 -6.57
C SER A 122 2.68 10.89 -7.57
N LYS A 123 2.38 9.66 -7.14
CA LYS A 123 2.67 8.45 -7.94
C LYS A 123 1.46 7.62 -8.32
N LEU A 124 0.32 7.74 -7.64
CA LEU A 124 -0.82 6.83 -7.79
C LEU A 124 -2.05 7.54 -8.37
N PRO A 125 -2.10 7.80 -9.70
CA PRO A 125 -3.17 8.58 -10.32
C PRO A 125 -4.55 7.92 -10.23
N HIS A 126 -4.62 6.61 -10.04
CA HIS A 126 -5.87 5.86 -9.87
C HIS A 126 -6.40 5.89 -8.42
N LEU A 127 -5.64 6.44 -7.47
CA LEU A 127 -6.06 6.66 -6.09
C LEU A 127 -6.36 8.14 -5.84
N LYS A 128 -7.10 8.40 -4.76
CA LYS A 128 -7.44 9.74 -4.26
C LYS A 128 -7.40 9.77 -2.74
N ILE A 129 -7.07 10.94 -2.20
CA ILE A 129 -7.21 11.26 -0.78
C ILE A 129 -8.62 11.81 -0.53
N VAL A 130 -9.30 11.29 0.47
CA VAL A 130 -10.64 11.71 0.88
C VAL A 130 -10.60 12.16 2.34
N HIS A 131 -11.08 13.38 2.61
CA HIS A 131 -11.27 13.87 3.95
C HIS A 131 -12.70 13.59 4.41
N MET A 132 -12.84 12.84 5.51
CA MET A 132 -14.12 12.61 6.14
C MET A 132 -14.16 13.32 7.49
N ALA A 133 -15.14 14.22 7.66
CA ALA A 133 -15.35 14.94 8.91
C ALA A 133 -15.43 13.92 10.08
N TYR A 134 -14.69 14.21 11.16
CA TYR A 134 -14.58 13.37 12.37
C TYR A 134 -13.93 11.99 12.22
N CYS A 135 -13.77 11.46 11.00
CA CYS A 135 -13.17 10.15 10.73
C CYS A 135 -11.71 10.23 10.23
N GLY A 136 -11.26 11.41 9.78
CA GLY A 136 -9.89 11.65 9.35
C GLY A 136 -9.66 11.49 7.85
N ILE A 137 -8.45 11.09 7.46
CA ILE A 137 -7.99 11.01 6.08
C ILE A 137 -8.00 9.57 5.60
N PHE A 138 -8.62 9.34 4.45
CA PHE A 138 -8.78 8.04 3.81
C PHE A 138 -8.13 8.03 2.42
N ILE A 139 -7.70 6.84 1.99
CA ILE A 139 -7.29 6.55 0.61
C ILE A 139 -8.39 5.75 -0.05
N SER A 140 -8.81 6.17 -1.24
CA SER A 140 -9.84 5.53 -2.06
C SER A 140 -9.33 5.32 -3.47
N ARG A 141 -9.81 4.29 -4.16
CA ARG A 141 -9.72 4.26 -5.62
C ARG A 141 -10.59 5.36 -6.21
N ARG A 142 -10.19 5.90 -7.36
CA ARG A 142 -10.99 6.92 -8.07
C ARG A 142 -12.24 6.33 -8.72
N ASP A 143 -12.16 5.09 -9.18
CA ASP A 143 -13.30 4.35 -9.76
C ASP A 143 -14.28 3.81 -8.72
N GLU A 144 -13.91 3.86 -7.44
CA GLU A 144 -14.67 3.32 -6.30
C GLU A 144 -15.06 1.84 -6.44
N TYR A 145 -14.36 1.12 -7.34
CA TYR A 145 -14.59 -0.29 -7.61
C TYR A 145 -13.56 -1.15 -6.88
N TYR A 146 -14.05 -2.03 -6.00
CA TYR A 146 -13.22 -2.83 -5.10
C TYR A 146 -13.39 -4.34 -5.29
N GLY A 147 -14.20 -4.79 -6.26
CA GLY A 147 -14.50 -6.21 -6.45
C GLY A 147 -15.15 -6.87 -5.22
N ILE A 148 -15.86 -6.08 -4.39
CA ILE A 148 -16.58 -6.57 -3.22
C ILE A 148 -18.07 -6.53 -3.55
N ASP A 149 -18.71 -7.69 -3.60
CA ASP A 149 -20.16 -7.79 -3.73
C ASP A 149 -20.81 -7.35 -2.41
N ASP A 150 -21.33 -6.13 -2.41
CA ASP A 150 -22.09 -5.58 -1.31
C ASP A 150 -23.58 -5.93 -1.47
N HIS A 151 -23.98 -7.09 -0.94
CA HIS A 151 -25.39 -7.47 -0.84
C HIS A 151 -26.19 -6.60 0.14
N ARG A 152 -25.59 -5.58 0.79
CA ARG A 152 -26.23 -4.73 1.81
C ARG A 152 -26.55 -3.31 1.32
N ARG A 153 -26.76 -3.11 0.01
CA ARG A 153 -27.10 -1.83 -0.63
C ARG A 153 -28.37 -1.09 -0.12
N VAL A 154 -29.02 -1.51 0.96
CA VAL A 154 -30.31 -0.93 1.39
C VAL A 154 -30.23 0.00 2.63
N PHE A 155 -29.16 0.00 3.45
CA PHE A 155 -29.29 0.57 4.80
C PHE A 155 -28.49 1.82 5.19
N LEU A 156 -27.68 2.43 4.32
CA LEU A 156 -26.79 3.53 4.73
C LEU A 156 -27.11 4.92 4.18
N HIS A 157 -28.27 5.11 3.55
CA HIS A 157 -28.71 6.47 3.15
C HIS A 157 -29.36 7.29 4.29
N THR A 158 -29.54 6.71 5.49
CA THR A 158 -30.42 7.30 6.51
C THR A 158 -29.71 7.83 7.78
N LEU A 159 -28.39 7.65 7.95
CA LEU A 159 -27.73 8.00 9.22
C LEU A 159 -26.81 9.22 9.19
N CYS A 160 -26.66 9.90 8.05
CA CYS A 160 -25.91 11.17 7.98
C CYS A 160 -26.78 12.44 8.06
N TRP A 161 -28.09 12.34 8.30
CA TRP A 161 -29.00 13.50 8.34
C TRP A 161 -29.68 13.79 9.69
N TYR A 162 -29.42 13.04 10.75
CA TYR A 162 -30.01 13.31 12.07
C TYR A 162 -28.95 13.62 13.12
N ARG A 163 -28.49 14.88 13.13
CA ARG A 163 -28.10 15.67 14.31
C ARG A 163 -27.63 17.07 13.86
N ARG A 164 -28.58 17.92 13.50
CA ARG A 164 -28.50 19.33 13.86
C ARG A 164 -29.60 19.58 14.88
N VAL A 165 -29.16 20.03 16.04
CA VAL A 165 -29.96 20.66 17.10
C VAL A 165 -30.62 21.91 16.53
#